data_AF-A0A1B6LUB5-F1
#
_entry.id   AF-A0A1B6LUB5-F1
#
_cell.length_a   1.000
_cell.length_b   1.000
_cell.length_c   1.000
_cell.angle_alpha   90.00
_cell.angle_beta   90.00
_cell.angle_gamma   90.00
#
_symmetry.space_group_name_H-M   'P 1'
#
loop_
_entity.id
_entity.type
_entity.pdbx_description
1 polymer ?
#
loop_
_entity_poly.entity_id
_entity_poly.type
_entity_poly.pdbx_seq_one_letter_code
_entity_poly.pdbx_strand_id
1 'polypeptide(L)'
;FQTKAAMSRMSLVSPVGTLAYIIDEEALLVRVRHGWQYIALGSLVPVTTESPPTTTTDRREPVFETSNLLNLPPNMEIQQLRMVALNEPSAGDLKGQTDYQCYRQARRAGLRGEFSAFLSSRFHSIDSLVRFPDRD
;
A
#
# COMPACT_ATOMS: atom_id res chain seq x y z
N PHE A 1 23.65 6.52 -7.17
CA PHE A 1 23.98 7.62 -8.10
C PHE A 1 23.28 7.38 -9.42
N GLN A 2 22.84 8.44 -10.10
CA GLN A 2 22.27 8.33 -11.46
C GLN A 2 23.37 7.92 -12.45
N THR A 3 24.34 8.80 -12.67
CA THR A 3 25.46 8.61 -13.62
C THR A 3 26.80 8.38 -12.90
N LYS A 4 27.77 7.80 -13.62
CA LYS A 4 29.18 7.71 -13.19
C LYS A 4 29.82 9.07 -12.92
N ALA A 5 29.45 10.09 -13.69
CA ALA A 5 29.93 11.46 -13.51
C ALA A 5 29.46 12.05 -12.17
N ALA A 6 28.20 11.80 -11.78
CA ALA A 6 27.66 12.22 -10.48
C ALA A 6 28.41 11.55 -9.31
N MET A 7 28.72 10.27 -9.44
CA MET A 7 29.52 9.53 -8.46
C MET A 7 30.96 10.07 -8.38
N SER A 8 31.58 10.37 -9.53
CA SER A 8 32.95 10.92 -9.58
C SER A 8 33.06 12.26 -8.85
N ARG A 9 32.05 13.14 -8.97
CA ARG A 9 32.00 14.41 -8.23
C ARG A 9 31.96 14.22 -6.71
N MET A 10 31.33 13.15 -6.23
CA MET A 10 31.24 12.84 -4.79
C MET A 10 32.39 11.98 -4.27
N SER A 11 33.36 11.63 -5.11
CA SER A 11 34.46 10.72 -4.76
C SER A 11 35.45 11.29 -3.74
N LEU A 12 35.55 12.62 -3.66
CA LEU A 12 36.44 13.33 -2.72
C LEU A 12 35.89 13.34 -1.29
N VAL A 13 34.57 13.33 -1.15
CA VAL A 13 33.88 13.34 0.16
C VAL A 13 33.48 11.95 0.63
N SER A 14 33.62 10.94 -0.25
CA SER A 14 33.30 9.55 0.08
C SER A 14 34.51 8.84 0.66
N PRO A 15 34.47 8.36 1.92
CA PRO A 15 35.57 7.62 2.52
C PRO A 15 35.79 6.26 1.83
N VAL A 16 37.02 5.75 1.92
CA VAL A 16 37.36 4.39 1.44
C VAL A 16 36.49 3.36 2.17
N GLY A 17 35.94 2.40 1.43
CA GLY A 17 34.97 1.42 1.91
C GLY A 17 33.50 1.77 1.61
N THR A 18 33.21 2.97 1.11
CA THR A 18 31.85 3.36 0.70
C THR A 18 31.37 2.50 -0.47
N LEU A 19 30.14 1.99 -0.38
CA LEU A 19 29.45 1.32 -1.49
C LEU A 19 28.56 2.32 -2.24
N ALA A 20 28.54 2.19 -3.57
CA ALA A 20 27.77 3.05 -4.45
C ALA A 20 27.15 2.23 -5.58
N TYR A 21 25.85 2.38 -5.79
CA TYR A 21 25.16 1.83 -6.95
C TYR A 21 25.00 2.91 -8.03
N ILE A 22 25.33 2.58 -9.28
CA ILE A 22 25.10 3.44 -10.46
C ILE A 22 23.88 2.88 -11.20
N ILE A 23 22.84 3.70 -11.33
CA ILE A 23 21.57 3.29 -11.94
C ILE A 23 21.74 3.06 -13.44
N ASP A 24 22.40 3.97 -14.15
CA ASP A 24 22.57 3.89 -15.62
C ASP A 24 23.37 2.67 -16.08
N GLU A 25 24.28 2.18 -15.25
CA GLU A 25 25.14 1.02 -15.54
C GLU A 25 24.68 -0.25 -14.81
N GLU A 26 23.60 -0.17 -14.02
CA GLU A 26 23.13 -1.24 -13.12
C GLU A 26 24.26 -1.91 -12.30
N ALA A 27 25.23 -1.09 -11.88
CA ALA A 27 26.49 -1.57 -11.35
C ALA A 27 26.70 -1.16 -9.89
N LEU A 28 27.19 -2.10 -9.08
CA LEU A 28 27.65 -1.83 -7.71
C LEU A 28 29.17 -1.62 -7.70
N LEU A 29 29.61 -0.56 -7.03
CA LEU A 29 31.01 -0.21 -6.89
C LEU A 29 31.38 0.03 -5.42
N VAL A 30 32.64 -0.20 -5.08
CA VAL A 30 33.24 0.13 -3.77
C VAL A 30 34.35 1.17 -3.94
N ARG A 31 34.41 2.14 -3.02
CA ARG A 31 35.48 3.12 -2.95
C ARG A 31 36.75 2.46 -2.41
N VAL A 32 37.76 2.34 -3.25
CA VAL A 32 39.12 1.87 -2.90
C VAL A 32 40.09 3.05 -2.80
N ARG A 33 41.34 2.86 -2.37
CA ARG A 33 42.31 3.98 -2.23
C ARG A 33 42.46 4.82 -3.50
N HIS A 34 42.54 4.18 -4.67
CA HIS A 34 42.85 4.84 -5.94
C HIS A 34 41.65 5.08 -6.85
N GLY A 35 40.42 4.84 -6.38
CA GLY A 35 39.23 5.11 -7.18
C GLY A 35 38.03 4.29 -6.74
N TRP A 36 37.23 3.87 -7.71
CA TRP A 36 36.08 3.01 -7.54
C TRP A 36 36.31 1.70 -8.26
N GLN A 37 36.02 0.60 -7.58
CA GLN A 37 36.16 -0.75 -8.10
C GLN A 37 34.76 -1.33 -8.36
N TYR A 38 34.54 -1.88 -9.54
CA TYR A 38 33.31 -2.62 -9.86
C TYR A 38 33.26 -3.93 -9.08
N ILE A 39 32.09 -4.20 -8.50
CA ILE A 39 31.75 -5.48 -7.89
C ILE A 39 30.91 -6.25 -8.90
N ALA A 40 31.35 -7.46 -9.25
CA ALA A 40 30.58 -8.34 -10.11
C ALA A 40 29.29 -8.74 -9.38
N LEU A 41 28.15 -8.32 -9.95
CA LEU A 41 26.84 -8.79 -9.51
C LEU A 41 26.57 -10.15 -10.14
N GLY A 42 25.90 -11.04 -9.39
CA GLY A 42 25.50 -12.34 -9.88
C GLY A 42 24.34 -12.27 -10.88
N SER A 43 23.67 -13.40 -11.08
CA SER A 43 22.45 -13.45 -11.88
C SER A 43 21.35 -12.58 -11.25
N LEU A 44 20.70 -11.75 -12.07
CA LEU A 44 19.53 -10.99 -11.67
C LEU A 44 18.38 -11.96 -11.36
N VAL A 45 17.75 -11.79 -10.21
CA VAL A 45 16.44 -12.40 -9.95
C VAL A 45 15.43 -11.55 -10.71
N PRO A 46 14.73 -12.10 -11.72
CA PRO A 46 13.72 -11.34 -12.43
C PRO A 46 12.64 -10.96 -11.42
N VAL A 47 12.51 -9.65 -11.16
CA VAL A 47 11.28 -9.16 -10.57
C VAL A 47 10.26 -9.35 -11.66
N THR A 48 9.29 -10.24 -11.45
CA THR A 48 8.05 -10.24 -12.21
C THR A 48 7.37 -8.91 -11.90
N THR A 49 7.81 -7.85 -12.57
CA THR A 49 6.95 -6.72 -12.82
C THR A 49 5.92 -7.28 -13.77
N GLU A 50 4.91 -7.96 -13.22
CA GLU A 50 3.61 -7.96 -13.85
C GLU A 50 3.37 -6.49 -14.16
N SER A 51 3.52 -6.14 -15.43
CA SER A 51 2.95 -4.92 -15.94
C SER A 51 1.53 -4.96 -15.41
N PRO A 52 1.03 -3.93 -14.69
CA PRO A 52 -0.38 -3.91 -14.35
C PRO A 52 -1.10 -4.24 -15.65
N PRO A 53 -1.91 -5.31 -15.71
CA PRO A 53 -2.53 -5.71 -16.95
C PRO A 53 -3.14 -4.44 -17.51
N THR A 54 -2.72 -4.07 -18.72
CA THR A 54 -3.52 -3.13 -19.49
C THR A 54 -4.76 -3.95 -19.79
N THR A 55 -5.68 -3.95 -18.82
CA THR A 55 -6.98 -4.56 -18.91
C THR A 55 -7.65 -3.74 -19.99
N THR A 56 -7.49 -4.17 -21.24
CA THR A 56 -8.59 -4.14 -22.19
C THR A 56 -9.81 -4.49 -21.38
N THR A 57 -10.67 -3.49 -21.25
CA THR A 57 -11.95 -3.46 -20.56
C THR A 57 -12.83 -4.61 -21.04
N ASP A 58 -12.54 -5.81 -20.59
CA ASP A 58 -13.58 -6.77 -20.32
C ASP A 58 -13.90 -6.60 -18.84
N ARG A 59 -14.85 -5.70 -18.59
CA ARG A 59 -15.45 -5.44 -17.29
C ARG A 59 -16.14 -6.73 -16.87
N ARG A 60 -15.38 -7.71 -16.39
CA ARG A 60 -15.89 -8.66 -15.41
C ARG A 60 -16.08 -7.85 -14.16
N GLU A 61 -17.28 -7.28 -14.05
CA GLU A 61 -17.80 -6.90 -12.75
C GLU A 61 -17.54 -8.08 -11.83
N PRO A 62 -16.80 -7.93 -10.74
CA PRO A 62 -17.04 -8.82 -9.62
C PRO A 62 -18.54 -8.74 -9.39
N VAL A 63 -19.23 -9.87 -9.54
CA VAL A 63 -20.57 -10.05 -9.00
C VAL A 63 -20.36 -10.02 -7.49
N PHE A 64 -20.18 -8.82 -6.94
CA PHE A 64 -20.44 -8.57 -5.55
C PHE A 64 -21.93 -8.82 -5.42
N GLU A 65 -22.30 -10.03 -5.04
CA GLU A 65 -23.65 -10.37 -4.66
C GLU A 65 -24.03 -9.51 -3.45
N THR A 66 -24.51 -8.30 -3.73
CA THR A 66 -25.27 -7.46 -2.79
C THR A 66 -26.59 -8.13 -2.40
N SER A 67 -26.91 -9.29 -2.98
CA SER A 67 -28.04 -10.16 -2.67
C SER A 67 -28.14 -10.48 -1.16
N ASN A 68 -27.01 -10.52 -0.44
CA ASN A 68 -27.01 -10.74 1.01
C ASN A 68 -27.26 -9.44 1.83
N LEU A 69 -27.19 -8.27 1.21
CA LEU A 69 -27.44 -6.97 1.86
C LEU A 69 -28.88 -6.47 1.70
N LEU A 70 -29.64 -7.02 0.75
CA LEU A 70 -30.98 -6.54 0.38
C LEU A 70 -32.13 -7.45 0.82
N ASN A 71 -31.86 -8.71 1.18
CA ASN A 71 -32.92 -9.71 1.47
C ASN A 71 -32.98 -10.18 2.93
N LEU A 72 -32.42 -9.45 3.90
CA LEU A 72 -32.79 -9.74 5.29
C LEU A 72 -34.26 -9.31 5.51
N PRO A 73 -35.13 -10.20 6.02
CA PRO A 73 -36.49 -9.84 6.36
C PRO A 73 -36.47 -8.64 7.34
N PRO A 74 -37.38 -7.67 7.22
CA PRO A 74 -37.35 -6.40 7.96
C PRO A 74 -37.56 -6.54 9.48
N ASN A 75 -37.55 -7.76 10.02
CA ASN A 75 -37.88 -8.06 11.40
C ASN A 75 -36.93 -9.07 12.07
N MET A 76 -35.69 -9.19 11.58
CA MET A 76 -34.63 -9.87 12.32
C MET A 76 -33.55 -8.83 12.61
N GLU A 77 -33.63 -8.20 13.79
CA GLU A 77 -32.54 -7.42 14.39
C GLU A 77 -31.38 -8.36 14.73
N ILE A 78 -30.79 -8.99 13.71
CA ILE A 78 -29.49 -9.62 13.89
C ILE A 78 -28.51 -8.46 13.92
N GLN A 79 -27.93 -8.20 15.08
CA GLN A 79 -26.79 -7.29 15.20
C GLN A 79 -25.64 -7.87 14.37
N GLN A 80 -25.39 -7.30 13.20
CA GLN A 80 -24.33 -7.75 12.30
C GLN A 80 -23.39 -6.58 12.03
N LEU A 81 -22.09 -6.83 12.18
CA LEU A 81 -21.06 -5.91 11.76
C LEU A 81 -20.89 -5.98 10.24
N ARG A 82 -20.91 -4.82 9.59
CA ARG A 82 -20.74 -4.70 8.13
C ARG A 82 -19.34 -4.20 7.81
N MET A 83 -18.58 -5.00 7.07
CA MET A 83 -17.29 -4.62 6.53
C MET A 83 -17.44 -4.23 5.06
N VAL A 84 -16.95 -3.05 4.69
CA VAL A 84 -17.03 -2.51 3.33
C VAL A 84 -15.69 -1.87 2.94
N ALA A 85 -15.33 -1.97 1.66
CA ALA A 85 -14.17 -1.28 1.12
C ALA A 85 -14.53 0.15 0.70
N LEU A 86 -13.56 1.06 0.71
CA LEU A 86 -13.71 2.36 0.06
C LEU A 86 -13.75 2.20 -1.46
N ASN A 87 -14.40 3.13 -2.13
CA ASN A 87 -14.58 3.15 -3.57
C ASN A 87 -13.27 3.29 -4.35
N GLU A 88 -12.23 3.85 -3.73
CA GLU A 88 -10.94 4.15 -4.36
C GLU A 88 -9.77 3.65 -3.51
N PRO A 89 -8.71 3.11 -4.13
CA PRO A 89 -7.50 2.73 -3.41
C PRO A 89 -6.83 3.97 -2.81
N SER A 90 -6.29 3.84 -1.60
CA SER A 90 -5.68 4.95 -0.87
C SER A 90 -4.22 4.64 -0.57
N ALA A 91 -3.33 5.59 -0.86
CA ALA A 91 -1.91 5.50 -0.49
C ALA A 91 -1.71 5.65 1.02
N GLY A 92 -0.56 5.24 1.55
CA GLY A 92 -0.19 5.47 2.96
C GLY A 92 -0.14 6.97 3.33
N ASP A 93 -0.02 7.28 4.63
CA ASP A 93 -0.11 8.63 5.20
C ASP A 93 -1.50 9.28 5.09
N LEU A 94 -2.51 8.59 5.62
CA LEU A 94 -3.90 9.05 5.53
C LEU A 94 -4.27 10.16 6.53
N LYS A 95 -3.29 10.73 7.25
CA LYS A 95 -3.39 11.91 8.14
C LYS A 95 -4.66 11.99 9.02
N GLY A 96 -5.21 10.83 9.44
CA GLY A 96 -6.44 10.76 10.22
C GLY A 96 -7.73 11.10 9.46
N GLN A 97 -7.72 11.19 8.13
CA GLN A 97 -8.92 11.41 7.31
C GLN A 97 -9.63 10.11 6.89
N THR A 98 -9.13 8.97 7.35
CA THR A 98 -9.64 7.64 6.97
C THR A 98 -11.07 7.41 7.42
N ASP A 99 -11.39 7.76 8.66
CA ASP A 99 -12.72 7.56 9.23
C ASP A 99 -13.74 8.49 8.58
N TYR A 100 -13.33 9.73 8.27
CA TYR A 100 -14.18 10.67 7.56
C TYR A 100 -14.54 10.18 6.14
N GLN A 101 -13.59 9.55 5.45
CA GLN A 101 -13.84 8.94 4.14
C GLN A 101 -14.84 7.78 4.25
N CYS A 102 -14.67 6.91 5.24
CA CYS A 102 -15.59 5.80 5.51
C CYS A 102 -17.01 6.32 5.79
N TYR A 103 -17.14 7.29 6.71
CA TYR A 103 -18.41 7.92 7.04
C TYR A 103 -19.10 8.51 5.80
N ARG A 104 -18.37 9.31 5.01
CA ARG A 104 -18.93 10.01 3.85
C ARG A 104 -19.37 9.04 2.75
N GLN A 105 -18.59 8.02 2.47
CA GLN A 105 -18.92 7.03 1.43
C GLN A 105 -20.07 6.14 1.86
N ALA A 106 -20.08 5.68 3.12
CA ALA A 106 -21.19 4.91 3.67
C ALA A 106 -22.52 5.68 3.59
N ARG A 107 -22.53 6.97 3.92
CA ARG A 107 -23.73 7.82 3.81
C ARG A 107 -24.21 7.98 2.37
N ARG A 108 -23.31 8.17 1.41
CA ARG A 108 -23.65 8.23 -0.02
C ARG A 108 -24.22 6.92 -0.54
N ALA A 109 -23.76 5.78 -0.01
CA ALA A 109 -24.25 4.46 -0.35
C ALA A 109 -25.55 4.08 0.40
N GLY A 110 -26.12 4.98 1.22
CA GLY A 110 -27.34 4.71 1.99
C GLY A 110 -27.14 3.74 3.16
N LEU A 111 -25.90 3.43 3.53
CA LEU A 111 -25.60 2.57 4.67
C LEU A 111 -25.90 3.30 5.98
N ARG A 112 -26.62 2.62 6.89
CA ARG A 112 -26.94 3.11 8.23
C ARG A 112 -25.96 2.48 9.22
N GLY A 113 -25.38 3.29 10.10
CA GLY A 113 -24.40 2.86 11.09
C GLY A 113 -23.25 3.86 11.27
N GLU A 114 -22.34 3.52 12.17
CA GLU A 114 -21.06 4.20 12.38
C GLU A 114 -19.98 3.39 11.65
N PHE A 115 -19.34 4.00 10.64
CA PHE A 115 -18.32 3.35 9.83
C PHE A 115 -16.97 4.02 10.10
N SER A 116 -16.04 3.23 10.63
CA SER A 116 -14.67 3.64 10.93
C SER A 116 -13.68 2.85 10.09
N ALA A 117 -12.48 3.39 9.88
CA ALA A 117 -11.48 2.73 9.06
C ALA A 117 -10.88 1.50 9.78
N PHE A 118 -10.82 0.38 9.07
CA PHE A 118 -10.22 -0.86 9.58
C PHE A 118 -8.68 -0.80 9.51
N LEU A 119 -8.07 0.01 10.37
CA LEU A 119 -6.64 0.26 10.42
C LEU A 119 -6.16 0.32 11.88
N SER A 120 -4.93 -0.13 12.11
CA SER A 120 -4.23 0.14 13.38
C SER A 120 -3.47 1.46 13.29
N SER A 121 -3.46 2.22 14.39
CA SER A 121 -2.71 3.46 14.57
C SER A 121 -1.94 3.43 15.89
N ARG A 122 -1.07 4.42 16.13
CA ARG A 122 -0.28 4.52 17.37
C ARG A 122 -1.13 4.54 18.64
N PHE A 123 -2.38 4.99 18.53
CA PHE A 123 -3.29 5.16 19.67
C PHE A 123 -4.58 4.33 19.54
N HIS A 124 -4.77 3.59 18.44
CA HIS A 124 -5.99 2.82 18.18
C HIS A 124 -5.64 1.43 17.64
N SER A 125 -5.99 0.38 18.37
CA SER A 125 -5.88 -1.01 17.90
C SER A 125 -7.13 -1.42 17.14
N ILE A 126 -6.98 -2.34 16.20
CA ILE A 126 -8.11 -2.92 15.44
C ILE A 126 -9.12 -3.61 16.37
N ASP A 127 -8.68 -4.20 17.48
CA ASP A 127 -9.55 -4.85 18.47
C ASP A 127 -10.50 -3.87 19.14
N SER A 128 -10.12 -2.59 19.24
CA SER A 128 -10.90 -1.54 19.89
C SER A 128 -11.95 -0.89 18.98
N LEU A 129 -11.97 -1.24 17.69
CA LEU A 129 -12.87 -0.64 16.71
C LEU A 129 -14.33 -1.05 16.91
N VAL A 130 -14.55 -2.28 17.37
CA VAL A 130 -15.88 -2.81 17.70
C VAL A 130 -16.15 -2.60 19.18
N ARG A 131 -17.35 -2.10 19.51
CA ARG A 131 -17.80 -1.92 20.91
C ARG A 131 -17.79 -3.29 21.60
N PHE A 132 -17.39 -3.31 22.86
CA PHE A 132 -17.25 -4.56 23.63
C PHE A 132 -18.45 -5.54 23.52
N PRO A 133 -19.73 -5.10 23.62
CA PRO A 133 -20.86 -6.03 23.52
C PRO A 133 -21.09 -6.63 22.11
N ASP A 134 -20.47 -6.08 21.07
CA ASP A 134 -20.72 -6.47 19.68
C ASP A 134 -19.60 -7.37 19.11
N ARG A 135 -18.71 -7.90 19.96
CA ARG A 135 -17.52 -8.68 19.55
C ARG A 135 -17.72 -10.19 19.46
N ASP A 136 -18.71 -10.73 20.17
CA ASP A 136 -19.04 -12.16 20.27
C ASP A 136 -20.39 -12.45 19.62
#